data_AF-A0A1X0D918-F1
#
_entry.id   AF-A0A1X0D918-F1
#
_cell.length_a   1.000
_cell.length_b   1.000
_cell.length_c   1.000
_cell.angle_alpha   90.00
_cell.angle_beta   90.00
_cell.angle_gamma   90.00
#
_symmetry.space_group_name_H-M   'P 1'
#
loop_
_entity.id
_entity.type
_entity.pdbx_description
1 polymer ?
#
loop_
_entity_poly.entity_id
_entity_poly.type
_entity_poly.pdbx_seq_one_letter_code
_entity_poly.pdbx_strand_id
1 'polypeptide(L)'
;MRGRGGIASVLAVCGAVALAAPAQADEYDFIAQLDGMGVWYESTIEMIDIGKELCHELRFGVAPPAVLGKLQRTGFAPAEAAIVLLAAVDTMCLDAKPAVVEWARGIGYTQPL
;
A
#
# COMPACT_ATOMS: atom_id res chain seq x y z
N MET A 1 -28.32 55.98 29.17
CA MET A 1 -29.30 54.90 29.37
C MET A 1 -29.53 54.19 28.03
N ARG A 2 -29.18 52.88 27.96
CA ARG A 2 -29.83 51.77 27.22
C ARG A 2 -30.05 51.83 25.69
N GLY A 3 -29.48 50.83 24.99
CA GLY A 3 -29.94 50.32 23.67
C GLY A 3 -28.80 49.66 22.86
N ARG A 4 -28.36 48.44 23.14
CA ARG A 4 -28.77 47.13 22.56
C ARG A 4 -28.66 47.01 21.02
N GLY A 5 -27.78 46.09 20.58
CA GLY A 5 -27.69 45.49 19.25
C GLY A 5 -26.22 45.29 18.89
N GLY A 6 -25.68 44.15 18.48
CA GLY A 6 -26.19 42.82 18.19
C GLY A 6 -24.96 41.91 18.04
N ILE A 7 -25.21 40.62 17.99
CA ILE A 7 -24.26 39.51 18.08
C ILE A 7 -23.32 39.48 16.87
N ALA A 8 -22.01 39.32 17.07
CA ALA A 8 -21.06 38.92 16.02
C ALA A 8 -20.10 37.86 16.59
N SER A 9 -20.61 36.63 16.64
CA SER A 9 -19.86 35.42 16.95
C SER A 9 -18.89 35.15 15.79
N VAL A 10 -17.60 35.44 15.97
CA VAL A 10 -16.56 34.92 15.07
C VAL A 10 -16.21 33.53 15.56
N LEU A 11 -16.99 32.54 15.11
CA LEU A 11 -16.62 31.14 15.15
C LEU A 11 -15.55 30.92 14.07
N ALA A 12 -14.28 31.11 14.45
CA ALA A 12 -13.18 30.66 13.62
C ALA A 12 -13.13 29.13 13.66
N VAL A 13 -13.52 28.51 12.54
CA VAL A 13 -13.47 27.07 12.31
C VAL A 13 -12.01 26.61 12.32
N CYS A 14 -11.49 26.24 13.48
CA CYS A 14 -10.27 25.41 13.60
C CYS A 14 -10.69 23.93 13.68
N GLY A 15 -11.54 23.51 12.75
CA GLY A 15 -12.10 22.16 12.71
C GLY A 15 -11.43 21.30 11.65
N ALA A 16 -10.82 20.22 12.12
CA ALA A 16 -10.54 18.99 11.37
C ALA A 16 -9.38 19.01 10.35
N VAL A 17 -8.15 19.08 10.85
CA VAL A 17 -7.00 18.42 10.19
C VAL A 17 -6.30 17.51 11.20
N ALA A 18 -7.05 16.66 11.90
CA ALA A 18 -6.49 15.75 12.91
C ALA A 18 -7.13 14.35 12.89
N LEU A 19 -7.84 14.01 11.81
CA LEU A 19 -8.40 12.68 11.59
C LEU A 19 -8.21 12.28 10.12
N ALA A 20 -7.00 12.44 9.58
CA ALA A 20 -6.55 11.36 8.74
C ALA A 20 -6.33 10.21 9.71
N ALA A 21 -7.34 9.35 9.88
CA ALA A 21 -7.04 7.98 10.29
C ALA A 21 -5.84 7.56 9.45
N PRO A 22 -4.80 6.93 10.03
CA PRO A 22 -3.74 6.38 9.20
C PRO A 22 -4.48 5.63 8.10
N ALA A 23 -4.24 5.98 6.83
CA ALA A 23 -4.73 5.16 5.74
C ALA A 23 -4.10 3.80 6.04
N GLN A 24 -4.88 2.91 6.65
CA GLN A 24 -4.52 1.52 6.85
C GLN A 24 -4.51 1.00 5.41
N ALA A 25 -3.40 1.26 4.70
CA ALA A 25 -2.88 0.32 3.73
C ALA A 25 -3.08 -1.03 4.40
N ASP A 26 -3.94 -1.87 3.84
CA ASP A 26 -4.59 -2.92 4.61
C ASP A 26 -3.59 -4.05 4.83
N GLU A 27 -2.75 -3.88 5.85
CA GLU A 27 -1.63 -4.75 6.17
C GLU A 27 -2.15 -6.15 6.52
N TYR A 28 -3.37 -6.24 7.05
CA TYR A 28 -4.01 -7.52 7.35
C TYR A 28 -4.67 -8.13 6.13
N ASP A 29 -5.22 -7.36 5.19
CA ASP A 29 -5.68 -7.88 3.90
C ASP A 29 -4.51 -8.37 3.05
N PHE A 30 -3.35 -7.70 3.11
CA PHE A 30 -2.11 -8.21 2.54
C PHE A 30 -1.80 -9.61 3.07
N ILE A 31 -1.76 -9.76 4.40
CA ILE A 31 -1.50 -11.04 5.05
C ILE A 31 -2.57 -12.09 4.72
N ALA A 32 -3.85 -11.72 4.80
CA ALA A 32 -4.96 -12.61 4.47
C ALA A 32 -4.90 -13.10 3.01
N GLN A 33 -4.46 -12.23 2.11
CA GLN A 33 -4.28 -12.59 0.71
C GLN A 33 -3.08 -13.54 0.51
N LEU A 34 -1.96 -13.33 1.20
CA LEU A 34 -0.82 -14.26 1.19
C LEU A 34 -1.20 -15.63 1.74
N ASP A 35 -1.89 -15.66 2.88
CA ASP A 35 -2.37 -16.89 3.51
C ASP A 35 -3.35 -17.64 2.58
N GLY A 36 -4.26 -16.91 1.94
CA GLY A 36 -5.21 -17.47 0.96
C GLY A 36 -4.54 -18.04 -0.29
N MET A 37 -3.36 -17.53 -0.67
CA MET A 37 -2.54 -18.05 -1.77
C MET A 37 -1.49 -19.08 -1.34
N GLY A 38 -1.40 -19.40 -0.04
CA GLY A 38 -0.48 -20.40 0.50
C GLY A 38 0.99 -19.97 0.51
N VAL A 39 1.28 -18.67 0.53
CA VAL A 39 2.65 -18.16 0.67
C VAL A 39 3.10 -18.33 2.12
N TRP A 40 4.20 -19.06 2.32
CA TRP A 40 4.78 -19.23 3.64
C TRP A 40 5.72 -18.06 3.99
N TYR A 41 5.63 -17.59 5.22
CA TYR A 41 6.54 -16.59 5.81
C TYR A 41 6.69 -16.89 7.31
N GLU A 42 7.86 -16.56 7.88
CA GLU A 42 8.19 -16.92 9.27
C GLU A 42 7.48 -16.03 10.30
N SER A 43 7.33 -14.74 9.99
CA SER A 43 6.80 -13.73 10.90
C SER A 43 5.86 -12.78 10.17
N THR A 44 4.65 -12.62 10.68
CA THR A 44 3.66 -11.65 10.16
C THR A 44 4.20 -10.23 10.19
N ILE A 45 4.93 -9.84 11.24
CA ILE A 45 5.48 -8.48 11.37
C ILE A 45 6.55 -8.25 10.30
N GLU A 46 7.47 -9.21 10.12
CA GLU A 46 8.50 -9.09 9.09
C GLU A 46 7.89 -9.09 7.68
N MET A 47 6.85 -9.88 7.46
CA MET A 47 6.15 -9.91 6.18
C MET A 47 5.48 -8.57 5.86
N ILE A 48 4.85 -7.94 6.86
CA ILE A 48 4.29 -6.59 6.74
C ILE A 48 5.39 -5.57 6.41
N ASP A 49 6.54 -5.64 7.09
CA ASP A 49 7.67 -4.74 6.82
C ASP A 49 8.23 -4.93 5.41
N ILE A 50 8.30 -6.17 4.92
CA ILE A 50 8.61 -6.47 3.51
C ILE A 50 7.59 -5.79 2.60
N GLY A 51 6.28 -5.95 2.85
CA GLY A 51 5.20 -5.30 2.10
C GLY A 51 5.36 -3.77 2.01
N LYS A 52 5.65 -3.13 3.15
CA LYS A 52 5.89 -1.68 3.23
C LYS A 52 7.10 -1.24 2.42
N GLU A 53 8.19 -1.99 2.54
CA GLU A 53 9.43 -1.72 1.82
C GLU A 53 9.26 -1.86 0.31
N LEU A 54 8.53 -2.88 -0.16
CA LEU A 54 8.18 -3.04 -1.58
C LEU A 54 7.41 -1.83 -2.10
N CYS A 55 6.40 -1.40 -1.34
CA CYS A 55 5.61 -0.22 -1.67
C CYS A 55 6.44 1.06 -1.68
N HIS A 56 7.41 1.18 -0.77
CA HIS A 56 8.36 2.29 -0.78
C HIS A 56 9.22 2.26 -2.05
N GLU A 57 9.86 1.13 -2.37
CA GLU A 57 10.68 0.97 -3.57
C GLU A 57 9.91 1.32 -4.86
N LEU A 58 8.69 0.80 -5.02
CA LEU A 58 7.85 1.08 -6.18
C LEU A 58 7.49 2.56 -6.31
N ARG A 59 7.13 3.23 -5.20
CA ARG A 59 6.83 4.68 -5.18
C ARG A 59 8.05 5.54 -5.52
N PHE A 60 9.26 5.04 -5.24
CA PHE A 60 10.52 5.68 -5.61
C PHE A 60 11.02 5.30 -7.01
N GLY A 61 10.21 4.57 -7.80
CA GLY A 61 10.50 4.27 -9.19
C GLY A 61 11.43 3.06 -9.39
N VAL A 62 11.62 2.23 -8.37
CA VAL A 62 12.33 0.95 -8.54
C VAL A 62 11.49 0.04 -9.45
N ALA A 63 12.12 -0.49 -10.49
CA ALA A 63 11.43 -1.32 -11.48
C ALA A 63 11.00 -2.68 -10.87
N PRO A 64 9.82 -3.21 -11.21
CA PRO A 64 9.33 -4.48 -10.66
C PRO A 64 10.28 -5.68 -10.77
N PRO A 65 11.10 -5.86 -11.83
CA PRO A 65 12.09 -6.93 -11.87
C PRO A 65 13.14 -6.86 -10.75
N ALA A 66 13.54 -5.65 -10.34
CA ALA A 66 14.51 -5.46 -9.27
C ALA A 66 13.90 -5.83 -7.91
N VAL A 67 12.65 -5.43 -7.70
CA VAL A 67 11.83 -5.75 -6.53
C VAL A 67 11.62 -7.27 -6.41
N LEU A 68 11.21 -7.95 -7.50
CA LEU A 68 11.09 -9.41 -7.55
C LEU A 68 12.42 -10.11 -7.27
N GLY A 69 13.51 -9.61 -7.83
CA GLY A 69 14.84 -10.14 -7.56
C GLY A 69 15.24 -10.00 -6.08
N LYS A 70 14.79 -8.94 -5.40
CA LYS A 70 15.01 -8.77 -3.95
C LYS A 70 14.25 -9.82 -3.16
N LEU A 71 12.98 -10.05 -3.45
CA LEU A 71 12.16 -11.09 -2.80
C LEU A 71 12.74 -12.49 -2.99
N GLN A 72 13.27 -12.79 -4.18
CA GLN A 72 13.93 -14.08 -4.40
C GLN A 72 15.20 -14.23 -3.54
N ARG A 73 15.96 -13.14 -3.34
CA ARG A 73 17.13 -13.14 -2.45
C ARG A 73 16.77 -13.24 -0.97
N THR A 74 15.56 -12.88 -0.56
CA THR A 74 15.07 -13.10 0.81
C THR A 74 14.55 -14.52 1.03
N GLY A 75 14.48 -15.35 -0.02
CA GLY A 75 14.15 -16.78 0.08
C GLY A 75 12.84 -17.19 -0.56
N PHE A 76 12.05 -16.26 -1.10
CA PHE A 76 10.80 -16.60 -1.79
C PHE A 76 11.07 -17.31 -3.11
N ALA A 77 10.26 -18.32 -3.43
CA ALA A 77 10.25 -18.90 -4.77
C ALA A 77 9.82 -17.83 -5.81
N PRO A 78 10.21 -17.94 -7.09
CA PRO A 78 9.84 -16.94 -8.09
C PRO A 78 8.33 -16.66 -8.21
N ALA A 79 7.50 -17.69 -8.03
CA ALA A 79 6.04 -17.54 -8.04
C ALA A 79 5.53 -16.83 -6.77
N GLU A 80 6.05 -17.18 -5.59
CA GLU A 80 5.70 -16.52 -4.32
C GLU A 80 6.12 -15.06 -4.31
N ALA A 81 7.29 -14.72 -4.88
CA ALA A 81 7.73 -13.35 -5.03
C ALA A 81 6.76 -12.51 -5.87
N ALA A 82 6.21 -13.09 -6.95
CA ALA A 82 5.19 -12.43 -7.76
C ALA A 82 3.88 -12.26 -6.99
N ILE A 83 3.46 -13.27 -6.23
CA ILE A 83 2.29 -13.20 -5.35
C ILE A 83 2.44 -12.07 -4.31
N VAL A 84 3.59 -12.00 -3.64
CA VAL A 84 3.90 -10.97 -2.65
C VAL A 84 3.85 -9.57 -3.26
N LEU A 85 4.45 -9.39 -4.44
CA LEU A 85 4.40 -8.12 -5.16
C LEU A 85 2.96 -7.71 -5.49
N LEU A 86 2.15 -8.63 -6.02
CA LEU A 86 0.76 -8.37 -6.39
C LEU A 86 -0.09 -8.04 -5.17
N ALA A 87 0.03 -8.82 -4.10
CA ALA A 87 -0.70 -8.57 -2.86
C ALA A 87 -0.36 -7.19 -2.29
N ALA A 88 0.91 -6.79 -2.29
CA ALA A 88 1.31 -5.47 -1.81
C ALA A 88 0.67 -4.33 -2.61
N VAL A 89 0.63 -4.41 -3.94
CA VAL A 89 0.01 -3.34 -4.76
C VAL A 89 -1.52 -3.39 -4.77
N ASP A 90 -2.11 -4.51 -4.39
CA ASP A 90 -3.56 -4.69 -4.30
C ASP A 90 -4.16 -4.25 -2.96
N THR A 91 -3.37 -4.21 -1.89
CA THR A 91 -3.88 -3.90 -0.55
C THR A 91 -3.12 -2.77 0.14
N MET A 92 -1.80 -2.66 -0.08
CA MET A 92 -0.95 -1.72 0.66
C MET A 92 -0.58 -0.44 -0.13
N CYS A 93 -0.34 -0.57 -1.44
CA CYS A 93 0.04 0.56 -2.32
C CYS A 93 -0.70 0.54 -3.66
N LEU A 94 -2.02 0.76 -3.58
CA LEU A 94 -2.91 0.88 -4.73
C LEU A 94 -2.45 1.92 -5.78
N ASP A 95 -1.74 2.96 -5.33
CA ASP A 95 -1.15 4.00 -6.19
C ASP A 95 0.02 3.49 -7.05
N ALA A 96 0.71 2.44 -6.61
CA ALA A 96 1.80 1.80 -7.37
C ALA A 96 1.30 0.74 -8.36
N LYS A 97 0.07 0.21 -8.19
CA LYS A 97 -0.52 -0.82 -9.05
C LYS A 97 -0.45 -0.47 -10.55
N PRO A 98 -0.80 0.75 -11.02
CA PRO A 98 -0.74 1.06 -12.45
C PRO A 98 0.65 0.87 -13.07
N ALA A 99 1.73 1.20 -12.34
CA ALA A 99 3.09 1.03 -12.83
C ALA A 99 3.48 -0.45 -12.95
N VAL A 100 3.08 -1.29 -11.97
CA VAL A 100 3.30 -2.73 -12.02
C VAL A 100 2.50 -3.37 -13.16
N VAL A 101 1.25 -2.95 -13.35
CA VAL A 101 0.40 -3.44 -14.44
C VAL A 101 0.97 -3.08 -15.81
N GLU A 102 1.45 -1.85 -15.98
CA GLU A 102 2.07 -1.43 -17.23
C GLU A 102 3.34 -2.23 -17.54
N TRP A 103 4.19 -2.43 -16.52
CA TRP A 103 5.35 -3.30 -16.65
C TRP A 103 4.97 -4.74 -17.03
N ALA A 104 3.96 -5.32 -16.37
CA ALA A 104 3.50 -6.68 -16.64
C ALA A 104 3.01 -6.84 -18.09
N ARG A 105 2.27 -5.85 -18.62
CA ARG A 105 1.87 -5.81 -20.03
C ARG A 105 3.09 -5.71 -20.95
N GLY A 106 4.08 -4.91 -20.58
CA GLY A 106 5.34 -4.76 -21.31
C GLY A 106 6.12 -6.07 -21.48
N ILE A 107 5.95 -7.03 -20.56
CA ILE A 107 6.55 -8.37 -20.64
C ILE A 107 5.60 -9.44 -21.21
N GLY A 108 4.43 -9.04 -21.75
CA GLY A 108 3.49 -9.93 -22.42
C GLY A 108 2.39 -10.53 -21.53
N TYR A 109 2.23 -10.08 -20.29
CA TYR A 109 1.10 -10.49 -19.43
C TYR A 109 -0.19 -9.80 -19.86
N THR A 110 -1.24 -10.58 -20.17
CA THR A 110 -2.51 -10.05 -20.70
C THR A 110 -3.73 -10.37 -19.84
N GLN A 111 -3.55 -11.10 -18.74
CA GLN A 111 -4.66 -11.40 -17.82
C GLN A 111 -4.98 -10.17 -16.94
N PRO A 112 -6.17 -10.12 -16.32
CA PRO A 112 -6.46 -9.13 -15.30
C PRO A 112 -5.49 -9.26 -14.12
N LEU A 113 -4.98 -8.11 -13.66
CA LEU A 113 -4.23 -7.94 -12.41
C LEU A 113 -5.10 -7.18 -11.41
#